data_AF-S2ES17-F1
#
_entry.id   AF-S2ES17-F1
#
_cell.length_a   1.000
_cell.length_b   1.000
_cell.length_c   1.000
_cell.angle_alpha   90.00
_cell.angle_beta   90.00
_cell.angle_gamma   90.00
#
_symmetry.space_group_name_H-M   'P 1'
#
loop_
_entity.id
_entity.type
_entity.pdbx_description
1 polymer ?
#
loop_
_entity_poly.entity_id
_entity_poly.type
_entity_poly.pdbx_seq_one_letter_code
_entity_poly.pdbx_strand_id
1 'polypeptide(L)'
;MIPTIIGAIFWFYIASLIGVEKYGEITYYLTIAGIVSGITMLGTQNSLTVYAAKGEKLLPVISLITFPISVIGAIVVFFTFFNLGASIHVFSYVIFSLITAEFLGRKFFKSYMKITIIQKLLMVILAIPLYYLLDSNGIIIGIALSFVPFIALYYKEFKTTKINFKILKGKKEFMINNYLLSFTRMFASSIDKIIIVPIFGFGILGNYALGMQFYMVLLIIPNIIYQYVLPQDAAGNPSIVLKKLTILISVGLTVLGIVLSPVIIKWMFPKFEEAVIIVQIISLGIIPGTINLVYISKFLGNLQNKIVLISSGIFLVSIILGMIVLGKLYDVHGIAAAFVLAGAAESIFLLISNKYYDKPKKSNDIV
;
A
#
# COMPACT_ATOMS: atom_id res chain seq x y z
N MET A 1 -3.29 -11.57 -7.89
CA MET A 1 -2.76 -12.72 -7.13
C MET A 1 -1.30 -13.00 -7.45
N ILE A 2 -0.94 -13.34 -8.70
CA ILE A 2 0.44 -13.72 -9.08
C ILE A 2 1.51 -12.67 -8.68
N PRO A 3 1.38 -11.37 -9.00
CA PRO A 3 2.41 -10.38 -8.62
C PRO A 3 2.61 -10.23 -7.11
N THR A 4 1.54 -10.41 -6.33
CA THR A 4 1.57 -10.33 -4.86
C THR A 4 2.33 -11.52 -4.27
N ILE A 5 2.11 -12.72 -4.82
CA ILE A 5 2.82 -13.95 -4.40
C ILE A 5 4.31 -13.83 -4.70
N ILE A 6 4.68 -13.38 -5.90
CA ILE A 6 6.10 -13.15 -6.26
C ILE A 6 6.74 -12.15 -5.29
N GLY A 7 6.04 -11.04 -4.98
CA GLY A 7 6.50 -10.06 -4.01
C GLY A 7 6.68 -10.63 -2.60
N ALA A 8 5.74 -11.46 -2.14
CA ALA A 8 5.83 -12.07 -0.81
C ALA A 8 7.01 -13.05 -0.70
N ILE A 9 7.17 -13.93 -1.70
CA ILE A 9 8.29 -14.87 -1.75
C ILE A 9 9.62 -14.11 -1.78
N PHE A 10 9.71 -13.05 -2.58
CA PHE A 10 10.90 -12.19 -2.63
C PHE A 10 11.23 -11.61 -1.27
N TRP A 11 10.27 -10.97 -0.59
CA TRP A 11 10.54 -10.33 0.70
C TRP A 11 10.91 -11.33 1.80
N PHE A 12 10.28 -12.51 1.83
CA PHE A 12 10.71 -13.58 2.73
C PHE A 12 12.11 -14.08 2.39
N TYR A 13 12.44 -14.29 1.11
CA TYR A 13 13.78 -14.68 0.71
C TYR A 13 14.83 -13.64 1.16
N ILE A 14 14.57 -12.35 0.93
CA ILE A 14 15.45 -11.27 1.36
C ILE A 14 15.60 -11.26 2.90
N ALA A 15 14.51 -11.40 3.66
CA ALA A 15 14.57 -11.48 5.12
C ALA A 15 15.48 -12.62 5.60
N SER A 16 15.37 -13.81 4.99
CA SER A 16 16.22 -14.96 5.33
C SER A 16 17.70 -14.72 5.00
N LEU A 17 18.00 -13.84 4.04
CA LEU A 17 19.34 -13.62 3.51
C LEU A 17 20.14 -12.57 4.29
N ILE A 18 19.55 -11.40 4.59
CA ILE A 18 20.32 -10.21 4.99
C ILE A 18 20.31 -9.90 6.49
N GLY A 19 19.49 -10.60 7.29
CA GLY A 19 19.37 -10.36 8.72
C GLY A 19 18.51 -9.14 9.09
N VAL A 20 18.28 -8.94 10.39
CA VAL A 20 17.22 -8.06 10.90
C VAL A 20 17.47 -6.59 10.62
N GLU A 21 18.62 -6.05 11.02
CA GLU A 21 18.90 -4.62 10.88
C GLU A 21 18.90 -4.17 9.42
N LYS A 22 19.55 -4.92 8.53
CA LYS A 22 19.56 -4.63 7.08
C LYS A 22 18.17 -4.74 6.46
N TYR A 23 17.36 -5.70 6.90
CA TYR A 23 15.97 -5.80 6.48
C TYR A 23 15.14 -4.58 6.90
N GLY A 24 15.35 -4.09 8.13
CA GLY A 24 14.78 -2.84 8.62
C GLY A 24 15.26 -1.62 7.82
N GLU A 25 16.56 -1.52 7.56
CA GLU A 25 17.19 -0.43 6.80
C GLU A 25 16.62 -0.31 5.37
N ILE A 26 16.59 -1.41 4.62
CA ILE A 26 16.03 -1.43 3.26
C ILE A 26 14.54 -1.06 3.28
N THR A 27 13.79 -1.62 4.25
CA THR A 27 12.37 -1.32 4.41
C THR A 27 12.15 0.17 4.67
N TYR A 28 12.98 0.79 5.52
CA TYR A 28 12.90 2.21 5.85
C TYR A 28 13.12 3.08 4.61
N TYR A 29 14.21 2.85 3.88
CA TYR A 29 14.53 3.64 2.69
C TYR A 29 13.49 3.50 1.58
N LEU A 30 12.97 2.28 1.35
CA LEU A 30 11.88 2.07 0.40
C LEU A 30 10.57 2.73 0.86
N THR A 31 10.32 2.79 2.17
CA THR A 31 9.17 3.50 2.71
C THR A 31 9.28 5.00 2.44
N ILE A 32 10.44 5.61 2.70
CA ILE A 32 10.70 7.01 2.37
C ILE A 32 10.54 7.25 0.88
N ALA A 33 11.18 6.42 0.04
CA ALA A 33 11.08 6.55 -1.41
C ALA A 33 9.61 6.45 -1.88
N GLY A 34 8.84 5.51 -1.34
CA GLY A 34 7.42 5.35 -1.62
C GLY A 34 6.59 6.58 -1.23
N ILE A 35 6.83 7.16 -0.05
CA ILE A 35 6.16 8.39 0.39
C ILE A 35 6.48 9.55 -0.56
N VAL A 36 7.76 9.76 -0.87
CA VAL A 36 8.19 10.85 -1.75
C VAL A 36 7.66 10.64 -3.17
N SER A 37 7.64 9.41 -3.68
CA SER A 37 6.95 9.10 -4.95
C SER A 37 5.47 9.48 -4.91
N GLY A 38 4.74 9.15 -3.84
CA GLY A 38 3.32 9.49 -3.75
C GLY A 38 3.06 11.00 -3.68
N ILE A 39 3.92 11.75 -2.98
CA ILE A 39 3.88 13.22 -2.95
C ILE A 39 4.11 13.78 -4.37
N THR A 40 5.17 13.33 -5.03
CA THR A 40 5.58 13.84 -6.35
C THR A 40 4.61 13.44 -7.48
N MET A 41 3.84 12.37 -7.29
CA MET A 41 2.74 11.99 -8.18
C MET A 41 1.52 12.90 -8.10
N LEU A 42 1.34 13.73 -7.06
CA LEU A 42 0.22 14.67 -6.94
C LEU A 42 -1.17 14.03 -7.10
N GLY A 43 -1.36 12.78 -6.65
CA GLY A 43 -2.68 12.12 -6.66
C GLY A 43 -3.18 11.76 -8.06
N THR A 44 -2.29 11.86 -9.03
CA THR A 44 -2.61 11.67 -10.44
C THR A 44 -2.92 10.21 -10.76
N GLN A 45 -2.50 9.23 -9.96
CA GLN A 45 -2.80 7.81 -10.19
C GLN A 45 -4.30 7.53 -10.29
N ASN A 46 -5.07 7.87 -9.25
CA ASN A 46 -6.53 7.67 -9.24
C ASN A 46 -7.22 8.53 -10.30
N SER A 47 -6.75 9.77 -10.46
CA SER A 47 -7.28 10.68 -11.47
C SER A 47 -7.11 10.11 -12.88
N LEU A 48 -5.93 9.57 -13.17
CA LEU A 48 -5.60 8.95 -14.44
C LEU A 48 -6.46 7.71 -14.69
N THR A 49 -6.61 6.82 -13.70
CA THR A 49 -7.50 5.66 -13.84
C THR A 49 -8.94 6.06 -14.15
N VAL A 50 -9.49 7.06 -13.45
CA VAL A 50 -10.88 7.51 -13.65
C VAL A 50 -11.08 8.16 -15.02
N TYR A 51 -10.20 9.08 -15.41
CA TYR A 51 -10.37 9.81 -16.67
C TYR A 51 -9.97 8.97 -17.89
N ALA A 52 -9.00 8.06 -17.77
CA ALA A 52 -8.71 7.08 -18.82
C ALA A 52 -9.89 6.15 -19.08
N ALA A 53 -10.64 5.76 -18.04
CA ALA A 53 -11.89 5.00 -18.19
C ALA A 53 -12.99 5.79 -18.93
N LYS A 54 -12.94 7.12 -18.86
CA LYS A 54 -13.81 8.05 -19.62
C LYS A 54 -13.28 8.35 -21.03
N GLY A 55 -12.21 7.69 -21.46
CA GLY A 55 -11.59 7.89 -22.78
C GLY A 55 -10.70 9.13 -22.89
N GLU A 56 -10.48 9.85 -21.79
CA GLU A 56 -9.62 11.03 -21.80
C GLU A 56 -8.14 10.64 -21.78
N LYS A 57 -7.33 11.37 -22.55
CA LYS A 57 -5.90 11.09 -22.70
C LYS A 57 -5.06 12.01 -21.83
N LEU A 58 -5.03 11.75 -20.52
CA LEU A 58 -4.31 12.59 -19.56
C LEU A 58 -2.85 12.20 -19.35
N LEU A 59 -2.48 10.94 -19.62
CA LEU A 59 -1.16 10.41 -19.32
C LEU A 59 0.00 11.31 -19.78
N PRO A 60 0.06 11.82 -21.03
CA PRO A 60 1.18 12.66 -21.47
C PRO A 60 1.30 13.97 -20.70
N VAL A 61 0.17 14.65 -20.46
CA VAL A 61 0.15 15.95 -19.77
C VAL A 61 0.49 15.78 -18.28
N ILE A 62 -0.07 14.75 -17.64
CA ILE A 62 0.25 14.42 -16.25
C ILE A 62 1.72 14.08 -16.10
N SER A 63 2.28 13.28 -17.00
CA SER A 63 3.67 12.84 -16.93
C SER A 63 4.66 13.99 -17.10
N LEU A 64 4.35 14.96 -17.96
CA LEU A 64 5.14 16.19 -18.09
C LEU A 64 5.19 17.04 -16.82
N ILE A 65 4.18 16.92 -15.96
CA ILE A 65 4.15 17.63 -14.68
C ILE A 65 4.84 16.78 -13.61
N THR A 66 4.51 15.50 -13.51
CA THR A 66 4.98 14.63 -12.42
C THR A 66 6.44 14.21 -12.59
N PHE A 67 6.94 14.01 -13.82
CA PHE A 67 8.33 13.59 -14.03
C PHE A 67 9.34 14.60 -13.48
N PRO A 68 9.30 15.91 -13.85
CA PRO A 68 10.19 16.90 -13.25
C PRO A 68 10.09 16.97 -11.72
N ILE A 69 8.87 16.92 -11.18
CA ILE A 69 8.64 16.96 -9.72
C ILE A 69 9.25 15.72 -9.04
N SER A 70 9.11 14.55 -9.65
CA SER A 70 9.70 13.30 -9.13
C SER A 70 11.23 13.28 -9.24
N VAL A 71 11.83 13.94 -10.24
CA VAL A 71 13.29 14.15 -10.30
C VAL A 71 13.74 15.05 -9.16
N ILE A 72 13.03 16.15 -8.88
CA ILE A 72 13.31 17.01 -7.74
C ILE A 72 13.19 16.21 -6.43
N GLY A 73 12.14 15.42 -6.26
CA GLY A 73 11.97 14.55 -5.09
C GLY A 73 13.09 13.51 -4.95
N ALA A 74 13.54 12.91 -6.06
CA ALA A 74 14.66 11.99 -6.08
C ALA A 74 15.97 12.68 -5.63
N ILE A 75 16.22 13.90 -6.09
CA ILE A 75 17.37 14.71 -5.69
C ILE A 75 17.32 15.02 -4.18
N VAL A 76 16.17 15.43 -3.67
CA VAL A 76 15.97 15.69 -2.24
C VAL A 76 16.27 14.43 -1.42
N VAL A 77 15.74 13.27 -1.83
CA VAL A 77 16.00 11.98 -1.14
C VAL A 77 17.49 11.62 -1.17
N PHE A 78 18.17 11.84 -2.30
CA PHE A 78 19.60 11.58 -2.40
C PHE A 78 20.41 12.43 -1.42
N PHE A 79 20.19 13.75 -1.38
CA PHE A 79 20.94 14.63 -0.48
C PHE A 79 20.55 14.47 0.99
N THR A 80 19.34 13.98 1.29
CA THR A 80 18.92 13.76 2.69
C THR A 80 19.49 12.47 3.26
N PHE A 81 19.50 11.38 2.47
CA PHE A 81 19.81 10.03 2.97
C PHE A 81 21.08 9.42 2.38
N PHE A 82 21.70 10.08 1.39
CA PHE A 82 22.83 9.55 0.62
C PHE A 82 22.61 8.14 0.06
N ASN A 83 21.34 7.76 -0.17
CA ASN A 83 20.95 6.46 -0.70
C ASN A 83 20.52 6.57 -2.17
N LEU A 84 21.41 6.16 -3.08
CA LEU A 84 21.16 6.22 -4.51
C LEU A 84 19.98 5.34 -4.95
N GLY A 85 19.84 4.15 -4.36
CA GLY A 85 18.74 3.23 -4.68
C GLY A 85 17.39 3.85 -4.37
N ALA A 86 17.24 4.45 -3.18
CA ALA A 86 16.02 5.12 -2.75
C ALA A 86 15.70 6.33 -3.66
N SER A 87 16.71 7.10 -4.03
CA SER A 87 16.57 8.21 -4.98
C SER A 87 16.07 7.75 -6.35
N ILE A 88 16.70 6.74 -6.95
CA ILE A 88 16.26 6.19 -8.25
C ILE A 88 14.84 5.64 -8.13
N HIS A 89 14.52 4.98 -7.02
CA HIS A 89 13.19 4.42 -6.76
C HIS A 89 12.12 5.50 -6.83
N VAL A 90 12.37 6.71 -6.30
CA VAL A 90 11.39 7.81 -6.31
C VAL A 90 10.88 8.04 -7.73
N PHE A 91 11.81 8.27 -8.66
CA PHE A 91 11.49 8.59 -10.05
C PHE A 91 10.95 7.38 -10.82
N SER A 92 11.62 6.23 -10.71
CA SER A 92 11.28 5.05 -11.50
C SER A 92 9.92 4.46 -11.10
N TYR A 93 9.55 4.52 -9.82
CA TYR A 93 8.23 4.11 -9.36
C TYR A 93 7.12 5.01 -9.93
N VAL A 94 7.32 6.32 -10.06
CA VAL A 94 6.34 7.24 -10.69
C VAL A 94 6.06 6.83 -12.13
N ILE A 95 7.10 6.50 -12.91
CA ILE A 95 6.97 6.00 -14.29
C ILE A 95 6.04 4.78 -14.34
N PHE A 96 6.32 3.78 -13.51
CA PHE A 96 5.55 2.54 -13.52
C PHE A 96 4.12 2.73 -13.00
N SER A 97 3.95 3.54 -11.95
CA SER A 97 2.66 3.77 -11.29
C SER A 97 1.66 4.49 -12.19
N LEU A 98 2.11 5.45 -13.00
CA LEU A 98 1.26 6.15 -13.95
C LEU A 98 0.86 5.27 -15.15
N ILE A 99 1.78 4.50 -15.73
CA ILE A 99 1.44 3.56 -16.82
C ILE A 99 0.43 2.51 -16.35
N THR A 100 0.64 1.95 -15.17
CA THR A 100 -0.28 0.94 -14.63
C THR A 100 -1.66 1.53 -14.37
N ALA A 101 -1.74 2.77 -13.88
CA ALA A 101 -3.00 3.48 -13.69
C ALA A 101 -3.74 3.77 -15.01
N GLU A 102 -3.01 4.15 -16.07
CA GLU A 102 -3.58 4.33 -17.42
C GLU A 102 -4.14 3.02 -17.97
N PHE A 103 -3.36 1.94 -17.91
CA PHE A 103 -3.76 0.64 -18.45
C PHE A 103 -4.96 0.07 -17.70
N LEU A 104 -4.99 0.25 -16.37
CA LEU A 104 -6.13 -0.13 -15.55
C LEU A 104 -7.38 0.68 -15.93
N GLY A 105 -7.26 2.00 -16.07
CA GLY A 105 -8.36 2.89 -16.45
C GLY A 105 -8.93 2.57 -17.83
N ARG A 106 -8.07 2.29 -18.81
CA ARG A 106 -8.48 1.85 -20.17
C ARG A 106 -9.04 0.43 -20.23
N LYS A 107 -9.13 -0.27 -19.09
CA LYS A 107 -9.53 -1.69 -19.01
C LYS A 107 -8.63 -2.63 -19.81
N PHE A 108 -7.36 -2.26 -20.00
CA PHE A 108 -6.34 -3.12 -20.62
C PHE A 108 -5.80 -4.14 -19.61
N PHE A 109 -6.69 -4.95 -19.02
CA PHE A 109 -6.37 -5.85 -17.91
C PHE A 109 -5.25 -6.85 -18.24
N LYS A 110 -5.23 -7.38 -19.46
CA LYS A 110 -4.17 -8.30 -19.92
C LYS A 110 -2.81 -7.60 -19.94
N SER A 111 -2.74 -6.39 -20.49
CA SER A 111 -1.51 -5.60 -20.54
C SER A 111 -1.06 -5.18 -19.15
N TYR A 112 -1.99 -4.69 -18.31
CA TYR A 112 -1.75 -4.36 -16.91
C TYR A 112 -1.15 -5.54 -16.12
N MET A 113 -1.75 -6.72 -16.24
CA MET A 113 -1.25 -7.93 -15.57
C MET A 113 0.14 -8.30 -16.09
N LYS A 114 0.33 -8.29 -17.41
CA LYS A 114 1.61 -8.61 -18.06
C LYS A 114 2.73 -7.69 -17.56
N ILE A 115 2.54 -6.38 -17.57
CA ILE A 115 3.57 -5.43 -17.13
C ILE A 115 3.86 -5.56 -15.63
N THR A 116 2.85 -5.86 -14.81
CA THR A 116 3.03 -6.02 -13.36
C THR A 116 3.79 -7.30 -13.02
N ILE A 117 3.52 -8.40 -13.71
CA ILE A 117 4.30 -9.64 -13.57
C ILE A 117 5.73 -9.43 -14.05
N ILE A 118 5.93 -8.81 -15.22
CA ILE A 118 7.28 -8.51 -15.74
C ILE A 118 8.06 -7.64 -14.75
N GLN A 119 7.44 -6.60 -14.19
CA GLN A 119 8.08 -5.74 -13.19
C GLN A 119 8.53 -6.56 -11.97
N LYS A 120 7.68 -7.45 -11.44
CA LYS A 120 8.03 -8.30 -10.30
C LYS A 120 9.13 -9.30 -10.61
N LEU A 121 9.16 -9.87 -11.81
CA LEU A 121 10.25 -10.75 -12.23
C LEU A 121 11.56 -9.98 -12.40
N LEU A 122 11.52 -8.80 -13.03
CA LEU A 122 12.69 -7.90 -13.12
C LEU A 122 13.21 -7.50 -11.75
N MET A 123 12.31 -7.22 -10.80
CA MET A 123 12.67 -6.91 -9.41
C MET A 123 13.50 -8.04 -8.79
N VAL A 124 13.06 -9.30 -8.92
CA VAL A 124 13.78 -10.47 -8.42
C VAL A 124 15.12 -10.66 -9.14
N ILE A 125 15.10 -10.64 -10.48
CA ILE A 125 16.27 -10.88 -11.35
C ILE A 125 17.34 -9.81 -11.17
N LEU A 126 16.97 -8.56 -10.84
CA LEU A 126 17.93 -7.47 -10.64
C LEU A 126 18.38 -7.37 -9.18
N ALA A 127 17.46 -7.43 -8.22
CA ALA A 127 17.80 -7.20 -6.81
C ALA A 127 18.68 -8.30 -6.21
N ILE A 128 18.47 -9.56 -6.57
CA ILE A 128 19.26 -10.68 -6.00
C ILE A 128 20.73 -10.63 -6.49
N PRO A 129 21.04 -10.53 -7.79
CA PRO A 129 22.43 -10.40 -8.21
C PRO A 129 23.10 -9.13 -7.71
N LEU A 130 22.39 -7.99 -7.73
CA LEU A 130 22.95 -6.73 -7.23
C LEU A 130 23.23 -6.77 -5.73
N TYR A 131 22.47 -7.54 -4.94
CA TYR A 131 22.79 -7.78 -3.53
C TYR A 131 24.20 -8.36 -3.36
N TYR A 132 24.58 -9.37 -4.15
CA TYR A 132 25.92 -9.96 -4.03
C TYR A 132 27.05 -9.01 -4.49
N LEU A 133 26.72 -7.95 -5.24
CA LEU A 133 27.69 -6.97 -5.72
C LEU A 133 27.80 -5.72 -4.82
N LEU A 134 26.68 -5.28 -4.25
CA LEU A 134 26.53 -3.98 -3.57
C LEU A 134 25.84 -4.10 -2.20
N ASP A 135 25.72 -5.31 -1.67
CA ASP A 135 25.02 -5.64 -0.42
C ASP A 135 23.58 -5.07 -0.42
N SER A 136 23.10 -4.59 0.72
CA SER A 136 21.73 -4.09 0.94
C SER A 136 21.35 -2.93 0.01
N ASN A 137 22.33 -2.12 -0.41
CA ASN A 137 22.10 -1.07 -1.41
C ASN A 137 21.77 -1.66 -2.78
N GLY A 138 22.37 -2.79 -3.15
CA GLY A 138 22.09 -3.51 -4.38
C GLY A 138 20.63 -3.96 -4.51
N ILE A 139 20.01 -4.34 -3.39
CA ILE A 139 18.59 -4.72 -3.35
C ILE A 139 17.71 -3.52 -3.72
N ILE A 140 17.92 -2.37 -3.08
CA ILE A 140 17.13 -1.15 -3.33
C ILE A 140 17.32 -0.70 -4.78
N ILE A 141 18.57 -0.70 -5.28
CA ILE A 141 18.88 -0.34 -6.66
C ILE A 141 18.20 -1.31 -7.64
N GLY A 142 18.26 -2.62 -7.40
CA GLY A 142 17.61 -3.60 -8.28
C GLY A 142 16.10 -3.46 -8.32
N ILE A 143 15.46 -3.18 -7.17
CA ILE A 143 14.03 -2.85 -7.11
C ILE A 143 13.76 -1.58 -7.93
N ALA A 144 14.54 -0.51 -7.72
CA ALA A 144 14.37 0.75 -8.43
C ALA A 144 14.54 0.60 -9.95
N LEU A 145 15.56 -0.13 -10.40
CA LEU A 145 15.85 -0.37 -11.82
C LEU A 145 14.77 -1.23 -12.48
N SER A 146 14.09 -2.11 -11.74
CA SER A 146 13.01 -2.94 -12.30
C SER A 146 11.84 -2.15 -12.89
N PHE A 147 11.67 -0.89 -12.49
CA PHE A 147 10.64 0.00 -13.01
C PHE A 147 11.07 0.77 -14.28
N VAL A 148 12.38 0.93 -14.50
CA VAL A 148 12.92 1.78 -15.58
C VAL A 148 12.51 1.32 -16.99
N PRO A 149 12.49 0.01 -17.33
CA PRO A 149 12.15 -0.43 -18.69
C PRO A 149 10.77 0.03 -19.17
N PHE A 150 9.85 0.33 -18.25
CA PHE A 150 8.49 0.76 -18.58
C PHE A 150 8.42 2.21 -19.10
N ILE A 151 9.50 2.98 -19.02
CA ILE A 151 9.58 4.30 -19.68
C ILE A 151 9.37 4.20 -21.19
N ALA A 152 9.74 3.08 -21.81
CA ALA A 152 9.57 2.85 -23.25
C ALA A 152 8.09 2.92 -23.70
N LEU A 153 7.15 2.62 -22.80
CA LEU A 153 5.71 2.67 -23.11
C LEU A 153 5.20 4.11 -23.29
N TYR A 154 5.90 5.10 -22.73
CA TYR A 154 5.57 6.51 -22.91
C TYR A 154 5.86 7.01 -24.32
N TYR A 155 6.87 6.47 -25.01
CA TYR A 155 7.23 6.91 -26.35
C TYR A 155 6.02 6.83 -27.31
N LYS A 156 5.27 5.72 -27.25
CA LYS A 156 4.06 5.54 -28.05
C LYS A 156 2.96 6.53 -27.67
N GLU A 157 2.77 6.77 -26.37
CA GLU A 157 1.74 7.68 -25.86
C GLU A 157 2.01 9.13 -26.25
N PHE A 158 3.25 9.60 -26.12
CA PHE A 158 3.66 10.95 -26.54
C PHE A 158 3.58 11.15 -28.05
N LYS A 159 3.87 10.11 -28.85
CA LYS A 159 3.79 10.21 -30.33
C LYS A 159 2.34 10.25 -30.85
N THR A 160 1.42 9.57 -30.17
CA THR A 160 0.03 9.39 -30.66
C THR A 160 -0.98 10.34 -30.03
N THR A 161 -0.58 11.09 -29.00
CA THR A 161 -1.47 11.97 -28.24
C THR A 161 -0.91 13.38 -28.17
N LYS A 162 -1.70 14.36 -28.61
CA LYS A 162 -1.36 15.78 -28.46
C LYS A 162 -1.42 16.16 -26.98
N ILE A 163 -0.34 16.76 -26.48
CA ILE A 163 -0.29 17.32 -25.12
C ILE A 163 -1.24 18.52 -25.05
N ASN A 164 -2.17 18.50 -24.09
CA ASN A 164 -3.15 19.57 -23.91
C ASN A 164 -3.39 19.88 -22.42
N PHE A 165 -2.69 20.89 -21.90
CA PHE A 165 -2.84 21.37 -20.53
C PHE A 165 -4.24 21.91 -20.21
N LYS A 166 -5.02 22.36 -21.21
CA LYS A 166 -6.38 22.86 -20.97
C LYS A 166 -7.30 21.79 -20.38
N ILE A 167 -7.04 20.52 -20.67
CA ILE A 167 -7.83 19.38 -20.16
C ILE A 167 -7.77 19.28 -18.63
N LEU A 168 -6.69 19.77 -18.00
CA LEU A 168 -6.51 19.74 -16.55
C LEU A 168 -7.29 20.83 -15.81
N LYS A 169 -7.61 21.97 -16.47
CA LYS A 169 -8.28 23.10 -15.81
C LYS A 169 -9.62 22.70 -15.20
N GLY A 170 -10.42 21.94 -15.94
CA GLY A 170 -11.73 21.44 -15.48
C GLY A 170 -11.67 20.27 -14.49
N LYS A 171 -10.47 19.80 -14.10
CA LYS A 171 -10.27 18.59 -13.29
C LYS A 171 -9.52 18.87 -11.99
N LYS A 172 -9.07 20.11 -11.77
CA LYS A 172 -8.20 20.50 -10.66
C LYS A 172 -8.77 20.11 -9.30
N GLU A 173 -10.05 20.40 -9.06
CA GLU A 173 -10.70 20.08 -7.78
C GLU A 173 -10.72 18.57 -7.51
N PHE A 174 -11.11 17.78 -8.51
CA PHE A 174 -11.09 16.32 -8.41
C PHE A 174 -9.68 15.78 -8.16
N MET A 175 -8.67 16.32 -8.86
CA MET A 175 -7.28 15.91 -8.70
C MET A 175 -6.74 16.24 -7.30
N ILE A 176 -7.03 17.43 -6.76
CA ILE A 176 -6.60 17.83 -5.42
C ILE A 176 -7.27 16.95 -4.35
N ASN A 177 -8.58 16.70 -4.46
CA ASN A 177 -9.29 15.85 -3.50
C ASN A 177 -8.77 14.40 -3.54
N ASN A 178 -8.47 13.87 -4.73
CA ASN A 178 -7.85 12.55 -4.85
C ASN A 178 -6.40 12.53 -4.35
N TYR A 179 -5.66 13.63 -4.50
CA TYR A 179 -4.33 13.75 -3.93
C TYR A 179 -4.35 13.64 -2.42
N LEU A 180 -5.20 14.42 -1.75
CA LEU A 180 -5.35 14.35 -0.30
C LEU A 180 -5.72 12.94 0.16
N LEU A 181 -6.73 12.32 -0.47
CA LEU A 181 -7.14 10.96 -0.13
C LEU A 181 -6.02 9.93 -0.31
N SER A 182 -5.34 9.93 -1.46
CA SER A 182 -4.25 8.99 -1.76
C SER A 182 -3.06 9.21 -0.85
N PHE A 183 -2.68 10.46 -0.61
CA PHE A 183 -1.60 10.81 0.30
C PHE A 183 -1.91 10.36 1.72
N THR A 184 -3.11 10.67 2.25
CA THR A 184 -3.52 10.24 3.60
C THR A 184 -3.46 8.73 3.75
N ARG A 185 -3.96 7.95 2.78
CA ARG A 185 -3.93 6.48 2.85
C ARG A 185 -2.51 5.91 2.75
N MET A 186 -1.72 6.41 1.81
CA MET A 186 -0.32 6.00 1.66
C MET A 186 0.47 6.31 2.93
N PHE A 187 0.33 7.52 3.45
CA PHE A 187 1.00 7.95 4.68
C PHE A 187 0.55 7.09 5.86
N ALA A 188 -0.76 6.83 6.01
CA ALA A 188 -1.29 5.94 7.05
C ALA A 188 -0.69 4.52 6.97
N SER A 189 -0.44 3.98 5.77
CA SER A 189 0.16 2.64 5.58
C SER A 189 1.68 2.57 5.78
N SER A 190 2.33 3.74 5.91
CA SER A 190 3.79 3.88 5.96
C SER A 190 4.29 4.55 7.23
N ILE A 191 3.41 5.22 7.99
CA ILE A 191 3.76 6.03 9.16
C ILE A 191 4.42 5.19 10.26
N ASP A 192 4.00 3.94 10.38
CA ASP A 192 4.56 2.95 11.30
C ASP A 192 6.08 2.85 11.14
N LYS A 193 6.53 2.58 9.91
CA LYS A 193 7.95 2.37 9.59
C LYS A 193 8.78 3.64 9.78
N ILE A 194 8.17 4.82 9.55
CA ILE A 194 8.83 6.11 9.74
C ILE A 194 9.02 6.44 11.23
N ILE A 195 8.03 6.12 12.08
CA ILE A 195 8.11 6.37 13.52
C ILE A 195 9.07 5.41 14.21
N ILE A 196 9.13 4.15 13.77
CA ILE A 196 9.92 3.13 14.45
C ILE A 196 11.42 3.47 14.48
N VAL A 197 12.02 3.90 13.36
CA VAL A 197 13.48 4.06 13.27
C VAL A 197 14.04 5.14 14.20
N PRO A 198 13.49 6.38 14.25
CA PRO A 198 14.01 7.41 15.13
C PRO A 198 13.88 7.08 16.63
N ILE A 199 12.93 6.22 17.00
CA ILE A 199 12.65 5.90 18.40
C ILE A 199 13.34 4.60 18.83
N PHE A 200 13.36 3.59 17.97
CA PHE A 200 13.74 2.21 18.30
C PHE A 200 14.83 1.61 17.39
N GLY A 201 15.20 2.29 16.29
CA GLY A 201 16.25 1.85 15.38
C GLY A 201 15.83 0.77 14.37
N PHE A 202 16.80 0.35 13.55
CA PHE A 202 16.56 -0.55 12.41
C PHE A 202 16.33 -2.01 12.80
N GLY A 203 16.91 -2.51 13.89
CA GLY A 203 16.67 -3.88 14.35
C GLY A 203 15.20 -4.11 14.69
N ILE A 204 14.60 -3.18 15.44
CA ILE A 204 13.18 -3.21 15.77
C ILE A 204 12.31 -3.08 14.51
N LEU A 205 12.66 -2.17 13.60
CA LEU A 205 11.96 -2.06 12.33
C LEU A 205 12.05 -3.36 11.51
N GLY A 206 13.18 -4.06 11.52
CA GLY A 206 13.35 -5.32 10.80
C GLY A 206 12.39 -6.40 11.28
N ASN A 207 12.30 -6.60 12.59
CA ASN A 207 11.35 -7.55 13.19
C ASN A 207 9.89 -7.15 12.93
N TYR A 208 9.56 -5.86 13.08
CA TYR A 208 8.22 -5.35 12.77
C TYR A 208 7.86 -5.50 11.29
N ALA A 209 8.78 -5.20 10.39
CA ALA A 209 8.59 -5.32 8.94
C ALA A 209 8.36 -6.78 8.51
N LEU A 210 9.05 -7.74 9.12
CA LEU A 210 8.76 -9.16 8.90
C LEU A 210 7.35 -9.51 9.39
N GLY A 211 6.94 -8.99 10.55
CA GLY A 211 5.57 -9.10 11.04
C GLY A 211 4.51 -8.59 10.07
N MET A 212 4.74 -7.41 9.51
CA MET A 212 3.88 -6.84 8.47
C MET A 212 3.88 -7.67 7.18
N GLN A 213 4.98 -8.35 6.85
CA GLN A 213 5.03 -9.25 5.69
C GLN A 213 4.12 -10.46 5.86
N PHE A 214 4.06 -11.05 7.06
CA PHE A 214 3.10 -12.11 7.39
C PHE A 214 1.66 -11.59 7.33
N TYR A 215 1.39 -10.39 7.88
CA TYR A 215 0.09 -9.75 7.81
C TYR A 215 -0.41 -9.59 6.36
N MET A 216 0.46 -9.10 5.47
CA MET A 216 0.13 -8.93 4.06
C MET A 216 -0.21 -10.26 3.38
N VAL A 217 0.49 -11.34 3.74
CA VAL A 217 0.24 -12.69 3.18
C VAL A 217 -1.09 -13.25 3.68
N LEU A 218 -1.37 -13.15 4.98
CA LEU A 218 -2.64 -13.59 5.55
C LEU A 218 -3.81 -12.80 4.95
N LEU A 219 -3.64 -11.52 4.63
CA LEU A 219 -4.65 -10.71 3.97
C LEU A 219 -4.81 -10.94 2.45
N ILE A 220 -4.05 -11.83 1.79
CA ILE A 220 -4.19 -12.06 0.35
C ILE A 220 -5.63 -12.48 0.00
N ILE A 221 -6.20 -13.44 0.74
CA ILE A 221 -7.56 -13.93 0.48
C ILE A 221 -8.61 -12.83 0.73
N PRO A 222 -8.63 -12.14 1.90
CA PRO A 222 -9.50 -10.98 2.12
C PRO A 222 -9.41 -9.91 1.02
N ASN A 223 -8.19 -9.58 0.55
CA ASN A 223 -8.00 -8.58 -0.50
C ASN A 223 -8.55 -9.03 -1.86
N ILE A 224 -8.43 -10.31 -2.21
CA ILE A 224 -9.01 -10.84 -3.45
C ILE A 224 -10.53 -10.73 -3.40
N ILE A 225 -11.13 -11.09 -2.27
CA ILE A 225 -12.57 -10.98 -2.09
C ILE A 225 -13.00 -9.51 -2.12
N TYR A 226 -12.26 -8.61 -1.48
CA TYR A 226 -12.49 -7.15 -1.60
C TYR A 226 -12.51 -6.68 -3.06
N GLN A 227 -11.53 -7.09 -3.88
CA GLN A 227 -11.47 -6.71 -5.30
C GLN A 227 -12.67 -7.22 -6.11
N TYR A 228 -13.23 -8.37 -5.72
CA TYR A 228 -14.44 -8.91 -6.35
C TYR A 228 -15.72 -8.23 -5.85
N VAL A 229 -15.82 -7.95 -4.55
CA VAL A 229 -17.03 -7.45 -3.90
C VAL A 229 -17.24 -5.95 -4.16
N LEU A 230 -16.17 -5.16 -4.27
CA LEU A 230 -16.26 -3.72 -4.55
C LEU A 230 -17.08 -3.38 -5.81
N PRO A 231 -16.81 -3.96 -7.00
CA PRO A 231 -17.63 -3.68 -8.18
C PRO A 231 -19.07 -4.21 -8.05
N GLN A 232 -19.30 -5.28 -7.30
CA GLN A 232 -20.65 -5.82 -7.05
C GLN A 232 -21.47 -4.88 -6.15
N ASP A 233 -20.85 -4.35 -5.09
CA ASP A 233 -21.44 -3.32 -4.23
C ASP A 233 -21.81 -2.07 -5.03
N ALA A 234 -20.91 -1.60 -5.91
CA ALA A 234 -21.15 -0.45 -6.77
C ALA A 234 -22.28 -0.68 -7.80
N ALA A 235 -22.52 -1.94 -8.19
CA ALA A 235 -23.60 -2.33 -9.08
C ALA A 235 -24.95 -2.55 -8.35
N GLY A 236 -25.01 -2.33 -7.04
CA GLY A 236 -26.22 -2.54 -6.24
C GLY A 236 -26.53 -4.01 -5.95
N ASN A 237 -25.57 -4.92 -6.19
CA ASN A 237 -25.70 -6.35 -5.88
C ASN A 237 -24.72 -6.72 -4.74
N PRO A 238 -25.03 -6.36 -3.48
CA PRO A 238 -24.10 -6.60 -2.39
C PRO A 238 -23.96 -8.10 -2.14
N SER A 239 -22.74 -8.62 -2.32
CA SER A 239 -22.39 -10.03 -2.07
C SER A 239 -22.32 -10.35 -0.56
N ILE A 240 -23.45 -10.20 0.14
CA ILE A 240 -23.55 -10.25 1.62
C ILE A 240 -23.03 -11.58 2.19
N VAL A 241 -23.37 -12.70 1.57
CA VAL A 241 -22.92 -14.03 2.00
C VAL A 241 -21.40 -14.13 1.93
N LEU A 242 -20.83 -13.71 0.82
CA LEU A 242 -19.38 -13.72 0.62
C LEU A 242 -18.67 -12.82 1.64
N LYS A 243 -19.21 -11.62 1.91
CA LYS A 243 -18.68 -10.71 2.94
C LYS A 243 -18.63 -11.35 4.33
N LYS A 244 -19.72 -12.00 4.75
CA LYS A 244 -19.78 -12.71 6.06
C LYS A 244 -18.79 -13.86 6.11
N LEU A 245 -18.70 -14.65 5.03
CA LEU A 245 -17.75 -15.75 4.92
C LEU A 245 -16.30 -15.25 5.02
N THR A 246 -15.96 -14.13 4.39
CA THR A 246 -14.60 -13.55 4.49
C THR A 246 -14.23 -13.17 5.92
N ILE A 247 -15.17 -12.61 6.69
CA ILE A 247 -14.95 -12.30 8.11
C ILE A 247 -14.77 -13.58 8.92
N LEU A 248 -15.48 -14.67 8.60
CA LEU A 248 -15.26 -15.95 9.25
C LEU A 248 -13.88 -16.55 8.88
N ILE A 249 -13.48 -16.46 7.61
CA ILE A 249 -12.16 -16.90 7.13
C ILE A 249 -11.04 -16.13 7.83
N SER A 250 -11.22 -14.84 8.13
CA SER A 250 -10.19 -14.04 8.80
C SER A 250 -9.88 -14.55 10.21
N VAL A 251 -10.87 -15.10 10.93
CA VAL A 251 -10.65 -15.76 12.23
C VAL A 251 -9.73 -16.98 12.07
N GLY A 252 -9.99 -17.83 11.07
CA GLY A 252 -9.13 -18.97 10.77
C GLY A 252 -7.71 -18.54 10.39
N LEU A 253 -7.57 -17.48 9.59
CA LEU A 253 -6.26 -16.91 9.22
C LEU A 253 -5.50 -16.32 10.42
N THR A 254 -6.20 -15.68 11.36
CA THR A 254 -5.60 -15.22 12.63
C THR A 254 -5.04 -16.40 13.43
N VAL A 255 -5.81 -17.48 13.59
CA VAL A 255 -5.36 -18.68 14.31
C VAL A 255 -4.14 -19.30 13.61
N LEU A 256 -4.18 -19.42 12.29
CA LEU A 256 -3.03 -19.91 11.51
C LEU A 256 -1.80 -19.02 11.70
N GLY A 257 -1.96 -17.70 11.66
CA GLY A 257 -0.86 -16.76 11.90
C GLY A 257 -0.22 -16.93 13.27
N ILE A 258 -1.04 -17.08 14.32
CA ILE A 258 -0.56 -17.25 15.70
C ILE A 258 0.13 -18.59 15.93
N VAL A 259 -0.45 -19.68 15.40
CA VAL A 259 0.03 -21.06 15.62
C VAL A 259 1.26 -21.36 14.78
N LEU A 260 1.31 -20.90 13.52
CA LEU A 260 2.40 -21.22 12.60
C LEU A 260 3.61 -20.30 12.75
N SER A 261 3.44 -19.07 13.26
CA SER A 261 4.55 -18.12 13.34
C SER A 261 5.76 -18.62 14.13
N PRO A 262 5.64 -19.27 15.31
CA PRO A 262 6.82 -19.72 16.05
C PRO A 262 7.60 -20.78 15.29
N VAL A 263 6.90 -21.65 14.56
CA VAL A 263 7.52 -22.73 13.76
C VAL A 263 8.20 -22.16 12.52
N ILE A 264 7.47 -21.35 11.75
CA ILE A 264 7.97 -20.79 10.49
C ILE A 264 9.15 -19.86 10.75
N ILE A 265 9.06 -18.98 11.75
CA ILE A 265 10.10 -17.98 12.00
C ILE A 265 11.36 -18.62 12.56
N LYS A 266 11.25 -19.55 13.52
CA LYS A 266 12.45 -20.24 14.04
C LYS A 266 13.17 -21.04 12.98
N TRP A 267 12.42 -21.64 12.03
CA TRP A 267 13.01 -22.46 10.98
C TRP A 267 13.54 -21.63 9.80
N MET A 268 12.80 -20.64 9.31
CA MET A 268 13.16 -19.84 8.12
C MET A 268 13.93 -18.56 8.42
N PHE A 269 13.71 -17.97 9.60
CA PHE A 269 14.21 -16.64 9.98
C PHE A 269 14.82 -16.66 11.39
N PRO A 270 15.82 -17.53 11.68
CA PRO A 270 16.32 -17.71 13.05
C PRO A 270 16.91 -16.43 13.67
N LYS A 271 17.32 -15.45 12.86
CA LYS A 271 17.79 -14.14 13.32
C LYS A 271 16.66 -13.20 13.80
N PHE A 272 15.40 -13.51 13.50
CA PHE A 272 14.22 -12.68 13.77
C PHE A 272 13.40 -13.21 14.95
N GLU A 273 14.05 -13.55 16.07
CA GLU A 273 13.37 -14.18 17.20
C GLU A 273 12.23 -13.32 17.77
N GLU A 274 12.45 -12.01 17.91
CA GLU A 274 11.42 -11.06 18.38
C GLU A 274 10.21 -10.98 17.44
N ALA A 275 10.39 -11.30 16.15
CA ALA A 275 9.31 -11.31 15.17
C ALA A 275 8.23 -12.35 15.50
N VAL A 276 8.52 -13.39 16.28
CA VAL A 276 7.53 -14.40 16.67
C VAL A 276 6.33 -13.76 17.37
N ILE A 277 6.58 -13.04 18.47
CA ILE A 277 5.52 -12.39 19.26
C ILE A 277 4.87 -11.28 18.44
N ILE A 278 5.64 -10.53 17.66
CA ILE A 278 5.12 -9.46 16.79
C ILE A 278 4.11 -10.04 15.78
N VAL A 279 4.46 -11.14 15.11
CA VAL A 279 3.57 -11.80 14.12
C VAL A 279 2.31 -12.32 14.80
N GLN A 280 2.43 -12.87 16.02
CA GLN A 280 1.25 -13.31 16.78
C GLN A 280 0.31 -12.14 17.10
N ILE A 281 0.85 -11.02 17.59
CA ILE A 281 0.06 -9.81 17.88
C ILE A 281 -0.57 -9.28 16.58
N ILE A 282 0.23 -9.03 15.54
CA ILE A 282 -0.24 -8.47 14.26
C ILE A 282 -1.28 -9.39 13.59
N SER A 283 -1.19 -10.71 13.78
CA SER A 283 -2.19 -11.66 13.25
C SER A 283 -3.59 -11.43 13.84
N LEU A 284 -3.71 -10.87 15.04
CA LEU A 284 -5.00 -10.42 15.59
C LEU A 284 -5.61 -9.29 14.75
N GLY A 285 -4.77 -8.48 14.10
CA GLY A 285 -5.17 -7.41 13.19
C GLY A 285 -5.85 -7.90 11.90
N ILE A 286 -5.75 -9.19 11.56
CA ILE A 286 -6.38 -9.75 10.36
C ILE A 286 -7.91 -9.66 10.42
N ILE A 287 -8.50 -9.80 11.61
CA ILE A 287 -9.95 -9.66 11.82
C ILE A 287 -10.40 -8.21 11.53
N PRO A 288 -9.93 -7.18 12.25
CA PRO A 288 -10.33 -5.80 11.97
C PRO A 288 -9.92 -5.35 10.56
N GLY A 289 -8.75 -5.75 10.05
CA GLY A 289 -8.36 -5.47 8.68
C GLY A 289 -9.34 -6.02 7.65
N THR A 290 -9.86 -7.23 7.86
CA THR A 290 -10.89 -7.83 6.99
C THR A 290 -12.23 -7.13 7.11
N ILE A 291 -12.64 -6.75 8.33
CA ILE A 291 -13.84 -5.94 8.54
C ILE A 291 -13.72 -4.60 7.80
N ASN A 292 -12.57 -3.93 7.90
CA ASN A 292 -12.30 -2.68 7.20
C ASN A 292 -12.46 -2.86 5.69
N LEU A 293 -11.83 -3.89 5.09
CA LEU A 293 -12.00 -4.18 3.67
C LEU A 293 -13.47 -4.35 3.27
N VAL A 294 -14.26 -5.11 4.02
CA VAL A 294 -15.69 -5.37 3.74
C VAL A 294 -16.52 -4.08 3.79
N TYR A 295 -16.35 -3.25 4.81
CA TYR A 295 -17.13 -2.03 4.97
C TYR A 295 -16.65 -0.89 4.08
N ILE A 296 -15.33 -0.77 3.86
CA ILE A 296 -14.77 0.16 2.87
C ILE A 296 -15.34 -0.14 1.50
N SER A 297 -15.40 -1.42 1.10
CA SER A 297 -16.06 -1.84 -0.15
C SER A 297 -17.48 -1.32 -0.25
N LYS A 298 -18.28 -1.54 0.80
CA LYS A 298 -19.68 -1.09 0.84
C LYS A 298 -19.80 0.43 0.70
N PHE A 299 -19.04 1.18 1.49
CA PHE A 299 -19.11 2.65 1.47
C PHE A 299 -18.62 3.23 0.15
N LEU A 300 -17.53 2.70 -0.42
CA LEU A 300 -17.05 3.14 -1.74
C LEU A 300 -18.06 2.79 -2.85
N GLY A 301 -18.66 1.60 -2.82
CA GLY A 301 -19.72 1.20 -3.75
C GLY A 301 -20.92 2.15 -3.72
N ASN A 302 -21.26 2.67 -2.53
CA ASN A 302 -22.32 3.64 -2.31
C ASN A 302 -21.88 5.11 -2.41
N LEU A 303 -20.70 5.37 -3.00
CA LEU A 303 -20.12 6.71 -3.19
C LEU A 303 -19.88 7.51 -1.89
N GLN A 304 -19.81 6.85 -0.74
CA GLN A 304 -19.57 7.44 0.58
C GLN A 304 -18.08 7.60 0.88
N ASN A 305 -17.34 8.22 -0.04
CA ASN A 305 -15.89 8.42 0.08
C ASN A 305 -15.48 9.17 1.36
N LYS A 306 -16.35 10.06 1.87
CA LYS A 306 -16.13 10.82 3.10
C LYS A 306 -16.04 9.92 4.33
N ILE A 307 -16.91 8.92 4.45
CA ILE A 307 -16.90 7.97 5.59
C ILE A 307 -15.57 7.22 5.59
N VAL A 308 -15.12 6.75 4.42
CA VAL A 308 -13.86 6.03 4.30
C VAL A 308 -12.65 6.93 4.58
N LEU A 309 -12.68 8.21 4.18
CA LEU A 309 -11.61 9.14 4.52
C LEU A 309 -11.51 9.36 6.04
N ILE A 310 -12.64 9.52 6.72
CA ILE A 310 -12.69 9.70 8.18
C ILE A 310 -12.18 8.42 8.87
N SER A 311 -12.55 7.23 8.39
CA SER A 311 -12.07 5.96 8.96
C SER A 311 -10.54 5.84 8.87
N SER A 312 -9.96 6.19 7.71
CA SER A 312 -8.52 6.21 7.52
C SER A 312 -7.83 7.26 8.41
N GLY A 313 -8.48 8.40 8.65
CA GLY A 313 -8.00 9.41 9.60
C GLY A 313 -7.99 8.90 11.04
N ILE A 314 -9.04 8.17 11.46
CA ILE A 314 -9.11 7.52 12.78
C ILE A 314 -8.00 6.50 12.93
N PHE A 315 -7.76 5.65 11.92
CA PHE A 315 -6.64 4.72 11.92
C PHE A 315 -5.30 5.45 12.13
N LEU A 316 -5.05 6.49 11.33
CA LEU A 316 -3.80 7.27 11.36
C LEU A 316 -3.57 7.93 12.72
N VAL A 317 -4.58 8.59 13.29
CA VAL A 317 -4.44 9.22 14.61
C VAL A 317 -4.23 8.17 15.70
N SER A 318 -4.97 7.06 15.63
CA SER A 318 -4.88 5.98 16.62
C SER A 318 -3.52 5.29 16.59
N ILE A 319 -2.96 5.01 15.41
CA ILE A 319 -1.66 4.34 15.30
C ILE A 319 -0.53 5.26 15.77
N ILE A 320 -0.55 6.55 15.45
CA ILE A 320 0.47 7.50 15.92
C ILE A 320 0.46 7.61 17.44
N LEU A 321 -0.73 7.86 18.03
CA LEU A 321 -0.86 7.95 19.49
C LEU A 321 -0.51 6.63 20.18
N GLY A 322 -1.00 5.52 19.61
CA GLY A 322 -0.71 4.18 20.10
C GLY A 322 0.78 3.85 20.09
N MET A 323 1.51 4.19 19.02
CA MET A 323 2.95 3.95 18.94
C MET A 323 3.73 4.80 19.93
N ILE A 324 3.36 6.07 20.11
CA ILE A 324 4.03 6.95 21.08
C ILE A 324 3.82 6.46 22.51
N VAL A 325 2.60 6.00 22.84
CA VAL A 325 2.26 5.56 24.20
C VAL A 325 2.69 4.12 24.44
N LEU A 326 2.16 3.17 23.66
CA LEU A 326 2.43 1.74 23.85
C LEU A 326 3.86 1.36 23.46
N GLY A 327 4.42 2.00 22.43
CA GLY A 327 5.81 1.75 22.04
C GLY A 327 6.80 2.13 23.15
N LYS A 328 6.53 3.19 23.92
CA LYS A 328 7.37 3.53 25.09
C LYS A 328 7.20 2.57 26.27
N LEU A 329 6.03 1.93 26.39
CA LEU A 329 5.72 1.04 27.52
C LEU A 329 6.13 -0.41 27.26
N TYR A 330 6.06 -0.86 26.01
CA TYR A 330 6.17 -2.27 25.63
C TYR A 330 7.04 -2.48 24.38
N ASP A 331 7.88 -1.50 24.03
CA ASP A 331 8.77 -1.50 22.85
C ASP A 331 8.05 -1.97 21.58
N VAL A 332 8.67 -2.85 20.80
CA VAL A 332 8.14 -3.34 19.53
C VAL A 332 6.80 -4.08 19.65
N HIS A 333 6.55 -4.74 20.78
CA HIS A 333 5.28 -5.40 21.05
C HIS A 333 4.16 -4.36 21.23
N GLY A 334 4.48 -3.23 21.85
CA GLY A 334 3.58 -2.07 21.96
C GLY A 334 3.25 -1.46 20.60
N ILE A 335 4.22 -1.36 19.71
CA ILE A 335 4.02 -0.89 18.33
C ILE A 335 3.11 -1.84 17.54
N ALA A 336 3.34 -3.15 17.65
CA ALA A 336 2.50 -4.18 17.05
C ALA A 336 1.06 -4.11 17.58
N ALA A 337 0.89 -3.93 18.90
CA ALA A 337 -0.42 -3.77 19.52
C ALA A 337 -1.11 -2.48 19.07
N ALA A 338 -0.38 -1.37 18.95
CA ALA A 338 -0.88 -0.10 18.44
C ALA A 338 -1.46 -0.24 17.03
N PHE A 339 -0.78 -0.98 16.14
CA PHE A 339 -1.28 -1.29 14.80
C PHE A 339 -2.63 -2.03 14.83
N VAL A 340 -2.74 -3.07 15.66
CA VAL A 340 -3.98 -3.86 15.80
C VAL A 340 -5.12 -3.00 16.37
N LEU A 341 -4.84 -2.22 17.41
CA LEU A 341 -5.83 -1.34 18.06
C LEU A 341 -6.29 -0.22 17.12
N ALA A 342 -5.39 0.36 16.32
CA ALA A 342 -5.76 1.34 15.31
C ALA A 342 -6.67 0.74 14.24
N GLY A 343 -6.36 -0.48 13.77
CA GLY A 343 -7.23 -1.23 12.86
C GLY A 343 -8.61 -1.49 13.45
N ALA A 344 -8.67 -1.88 14.72
CA ALA A 344 -9.92 -2.10 15.44
C ALA A 344 -10.73 -0.81 15.64
N ALA A 345 -10.07 0.31 15.96
CA ALA A 345 -10.73 1.62 16.06
C ALA A 345 -11.36 2.03 14.72
N GLU A 346 -10.65 1.81 13.61
CA GLU A 346 -11.20 2.01 12.26
C GLU A 346 -12.42 1.09 12.00
N SER A 347 -12.33 -0.19 12.36
CA SER A 347 -13.44 -1.15 12.21
C SER A 347 -14.67 -0.74 12.99
N ILE A 348 -14.48 -0.33 14.25
CA ILE A 348 -15.56 0.11 15.13
C ILE A 348 -16.26 1.32 14.50
N PHE A 349 -15.49 2.31 14.05
CA PHE A 349 -16.06 3.47 13.37
C PHE A 349 -16.85 3.11 12.11
N LEU A 350 -16.33 2.22 11.27
CA LEU A 350 -17.01 1.76 10.05
C LEU A 350 -18.30 1.01 10.36
N LEU A 351 -18.29 0.14 11.38
CA LEU A 351 -19.46 -0.59 11.85
C LEU A 351 -20.55 0.35 12.39
N ILE A 352 -20.15 1.33 13.20
CA ILE A 352 -21.05 2.35 13.74
C ILE A 352 -21.65 3.17 12.59
N SER A 353 -20.80 3.67 11.69
CA SER A 353 -21.23 4.43 10.51
C SER A 353 -22.22 3.65 9.66
N ASN A 354 -22.00 2.34 9.51
CA ASN A 354 -22.89 1.48 8.73
C ASN A 354 -24.28 1.39 9.37
N LYS A 355 -24.35 1.23 10.71
CA LYS A 355 -25.61 1.19 11.45
C LYS A 355 -26.41 2.49 11.31
N TYR A 356 -25.75 3.63 11.25
CA TYR A 356 -26.43 4.92 11.03
C TYR A 356 -26.82 5.14 9.57
N TYR A 357 -26.00 4.67 8.63
CA TYR A 357 -26.27 4.78 7.20
C TYR A 357 -27.45 3.91 6.74
N ASP A 358 -27.58 2.69 7.27
CA ASP A 358 -28.65 1.75 6.91
C ASP A 358 -29.99 2.06 7.60
N LYS A 359 -30.09 3.10 8.45
CA LYS A 359 -31.39 3.55 8.97
C LYS A 359 -32.20 4.18 7.83
N PRO A 360 -33.48 3.82 7.64
CA PRO A 360 -34.32 4.56 6.70
C PRO A 360 -34.33 6.02 7.14
N LYS A 361 -34.05 6.95 6.21
CA LYS A 361 -34.41 8.36 6.42
C LYS A 361 -35.89 8.34 6.78
N LYS A 362 -36.24 8.64 8.04
CA LYS A 362 -37.61 9.02 8.36
C LYS A 362 -37.95 10.15 7.39
N SER A 363 -38.97 9.94 6.58
CA SER A 363 -39.58 11.00 5.77
C SER A 363 -39.98 12.10 6.73
N ASN A 364 -39.16 13.13 6.85
CA ASN A 364 -39.63 14.43 7.28
C ASN A 364 -40.13 15.12 6.02
N ASP A 365 -41.27 14.64 5.55
CA ASP A 365 -42.24 15.40 4.77
C ASP A 365 -43.60 15.08 5.43
N ILE A 366 -44.50 16.06 5.41
CA ILE A 366 -45.75 16.23 6.19
C ILE A 366 -45.46 17.06 7.46
N VAL A 367 -45.77 18.37 7.52
CA VAL A 367 -46.84 19.17 6.87
C VAL A 367 -46.26 20.45 6.25
#